data_AF-Q5GW08-F1
#
_entry.id   AF-Q5GW08-F1
#
_cell.length_a   1.000
_cell.length_b   1.000
_cell.length_c   1.000
_cell.angle_alpha   90.00
_cell.angle_beta   90.00
_cell.angle_gamma   90.00
#
_symmetry.space_group_name_H-M   'P 1'
#
loop_
_entity.id
_entity.type
_entity.pdbx_description
1 polymer ?
#
loop_
_entity_poly.entity_id
_entity_poly.type
_entity_poly.pdbx_seq_one_letter_code
_entity_poly.pdbx_strand_id
1 'polypeptide(L)'
;MIARRLGAASKYDHLACVRAAGLRCEVDLPRQGILPHDLIHLWVESRLGLSDGFIGLVAKGADIDYAGKGLHRHVDPERQMQAGQAESVVEALQSQLWSGQFDEAMFHYGPAQACSMRGVMPPELEGIAPEEDLFIPLTRSGAAWNAMAAGMEWRLAFARQPGMLEEHR
;
A
#
# COMPACT_ATOMS: atom_id res chain seq x y z
N MET A 1 -3.86 -11.65 -1.94
CA MET A 1 -2.46 -11.45 -2.39
C MET A 1 -1.57 -12.41 -1.63
N ILE A 2 -0.48 -12.86 -2.26
CA ILE A 2 0.49 -13.81 -1.71
C ILE A 2 1.87 -13.19 -1.86
N ALA A 3 2.46 -12.73 -0.76
CA ALA A 3 3.82 -12.23 -0.73
C ALA A 3 4.77 -13.37 -0.33
N ARG A 4 5.83 -13.61 -1.09
CA ARG A 4 6.75 -14.72 -0.87
C ARG A 4 8.17 -14.22 -0.67
N ARG A 5 8.78 -14.63 0.44
CA ARG A 5 10.19 -14.36 0.73
C ARG A 5 11.08 -15.28 -0.09
N LEU A 6 12.00 -14.74 -0.86
CA LEU A 6 13.00 -15.49 -1.62
C LEU A 6 14.29 -15.72 -0.82
N GLY A 7 15.26 -16.41 -1.42
CA GLY A 7 16.56 -16.69 -0.81
C GLY A 7 17.31 -15.42 -0.36
N ALA A 8 18.21 -15.55 0.61
CA ALA A 8 18.96 -14.42 1.18
C ALA A 8 19.80 -13.64 0.16
N ALA A 9 20.27 -14.29 -0.91
CA ALA A 9 21.04 -13.65 -1.98
C ALA A 9 20.20 -12.83 -2.96
N SER A 10 18.87 -12.95 -2.93
CA SER A 10 17.99 -12.19 -3.82
C SER A 10 17.87 -10.73 -3.37
N LYS A 11 17.87 -9.80 -4.32
CA LYS A 11 17.54 -8.39 -4.08
C LYS A 11 16.02 -8.15 -4.05
N TYR A 12 15.25 -9.12 -4.54
CA TYR A 12 13.81 -9.04 -4.68
C TYR A 12 13.14 -10.23 -3.99
N ASP A 13 11.99 -9.96 -3.39
CA ASP A 13 10.98 -10.94 -3.05
C ASP A 13 9.86 -10.89 -4.12
N HIS A 14 8.79 -11.68 -3.99
CA HIS A 14 7.69 -11.64 -4.97
C HIS A 14 6.35 -11.37 -4.32
N LEU A 15 5.49 -10.66 -5.05
CA LEU A 15 4.09 -10.47 -4.73
C LEU A 15 3.24 -11.02 -5.87
N ALA A 16 2.42 -12.02 -5.56
CA ALA A 16 1.45 -12.58 -6.47
C ALA A 16 0.03 -12.16 -6.08
N CYS A 17 -0.73 -11.69 -7.05
CA CYS A 17 -2.14 -11.34 -6.89
C CYS A 17 -2.99 -12.45 -7.50
N VAL A 18 -3.65 -13.24 -6.65
CA VAL A 18 -4.52 -14.34 -7.07
C VAL A 18 -5.97 -13.91 -6.95
N ARG A 19 -6.71 -13.98 -8.06
CA ARG A 19 -8.15 -13.63 -8.12
C ARG A 19 -9.03 -14.87 -8.09
N ALA A 20 -10.31 -14.67 -7.77
CA ALA A 20 -11.31 -15.74 -7.71
C ALA A 20 -11.45 -16.52 -9.05
N ALA A 21 -11.20 -15.87 -10.19
CA ALA A 21 -11.21 -16.50 -11.52
C ALA A 21 -9.88 -17.18 -11.90
N GLY A 22 -8.93 -17.35 -10.97
CA GLY A 22 -7.62 -17.98 -11.23
C GLY A 22 -6.61 -17.10 -11.96
N LEU A 23 -7.00 -15.89 -12.39
CA LEU A 23 -6.07 -14.91 -12.96
C LEU A 23 -5.03 -14.51 -11.91
N ARG A 24 -3.76 -14.56 -12.33
CA ARG A 24 -2.58 -14.29 -11.50
C ARG A 24 -1.69 -13.28 -12.20
N CYS A 25 -1.35 -12.21 -11.50
CA CYS A 25 -0.27 -11.30 -11.89
C CYS A 25 0.77 -11.25 -10.77
N GLU A 26 2.01 -10.96 -11.13
CA GLU A 26 3.17 -10.96 -10.22
C GLU A 26 4.02 -9.72 -10.43
N VAL A 27 4.59 -9.22 -9.35
CA VAL A 27 5.59 -8.15 -9.35
C VAL A 27 6.72 -8.49 -8.39
N ASP A 28 7.89 -7.95 -8.67
CA ASP A 28 9.03 -8.02 -7.76
C ASP A 28 8.82 -7.05 -6.59
N LEU A 29 9.16 -7.51 -5.37
CA LEU A 29 9.20 -6.69 -4.16
C LEU A 29 10.65 -6.37 -3.82
N PRO A 30 11.16 -5.16 -4.13
CA PRO A 30 12.53 -4.78 -3.77
C PRO A 30 12.75 -4.85 -2.26
N ARG A 31 13.86 -5.45 -1.83
CA ARG A 31 14.23 -5.49 -0.42
C ARG A 31 14.80 -4.14 0.02
N GLN A 32 14.19 -3.56 1.03
CA GLN A 32 14.53 -2.24 1.55
C GLN A 32 14.89 -2.27 3.05
N GLY A 33 15.08 -3.43 3.69
CA GLY A 33 15.39 -3.50 5.12
C GLY A 33 14.21 -3.17 6.06
N ILE A 34 13.20 -2.47 5.56
CA ILE A 34 11.85 -2.34 6.14
C ILE A 34 10.85 -3.18 5.35
N LEU A 35 9.56 -3.09 5.68
CA LEU A 35 8.50 -3.72 4.89
C LEU A 35 8.55 -3.21 3.43
N PRO A 36 8.48 -4.08 2.41
CA PRO A 36 8.45 -3.66 1.00
C PRO A 36 7.34 -2.64 0.71
N HIS A 37 7.65 -1.64 -0.10
CA HIS A 37 6.76 -0.52 -0.45
C HIS A 37 5.32 -0.95 -0.82
N ASP A 38 5.16 -1.87 -1.77
CA ASP A 38 3.85 -2.36 -2.21
C ASP A 38 3.04 -3.07 -1.10
N LEU A 39 3.72 -3.63 -0.08
CA LEU A 39 3.04 -4.20 1.07
C LEU A 39 2.58 -3.13 2.08
N ILE A 40 3.21 -1.96 2.09
CA ILE A 40 2.74 -0.79 2.86
C ILE A 40 1.44 -0.27 2.24
N HIS A 41 1.33 -0.22 0.90
CA HIS A 41 0.09 0.15 0.21
C HIS A 41 -1.11 -0.68 0.67
N LEU A 42 -0.94 -2.01 0.79
CA LEU A 42 -2.04 -2.88 1.23
C LEU A 42 -2.60 -2.41 2.59
N TRP A 43 -1.73 -2.09 3.54
CA TRP A 43 -2.15 -1.65 4.87
C TRP A 43 -2.80 -0.25 4.83
N VAL A 44 -2.12 0.71 4.20
CA VAL A 44 -2.57 2.11 4.12
C VAL A 44 -3.90 2.21 3.39
N GLU A 45 -4.01 1.64 2.20
CA GLU A 45 -5.24 1.71 1.40
C GLU A 45 -6.41 1.00 2.10
N SER A 46 -6.16 -0.12 2.79
CA SER A 46 -7.21 -0.81 3.56
C SER A 46 -7.67 0.01 4.76
N ARG A 47 -6.74 0.66 5.49
CA ARG A 47 -7.06 1.41 6.72
C ARG A 47 -7.76 2.72 6.40
N LEU A 48 -7.38 3.38 5.32
CA LEU A 48 -7.94 4.67 4.86
C LEU A 48 -9.13 4.52 3.90
N GLY A 49 -9.50 3.28 3.52
CA GLY A 49 -10.63 3.04 2.62
C GLY A 49 -10.38 3.49 1.17
N LEU A 50 -9.11 3.62 0.75
CA LEU A 50 -8.73 4.08 -0.58
C LEU A 50 -8.87 2.93 -1.60
N SER A 51 -10.06 2.79 -2.17
CA SER A 51 -10.38 1.68 -3.09
C SER A 51 -9.89 1.90 -4.53
N ASP A 52 -9.47 3.11 -4.88
CA ASP A 52 -8.94 3.50 -6.19
C ASP A 52 -7.43 3.82 -6.15
N GLY A 53 -6.76 3.44 -5.06
CA GLY A 53 -5.29 3.38 -4.97
C GLY A 53 -4.69 2.19 -5.73
N PHE A 54 -3.39 1.97 -5.58
CA PHE A 54 -2.64 0.93 -6.29
C PHE A 54 -3.24 -0.47 -6.03
N ILE A 55 -3.38 -0.86 -4.76
CA ILE A 55 -3.91 -2.18 -4.38
C ILE A 55 -5.40 -2.26 -4.63
N GLY A 56 -6.15 -1.17 -4.42
CA GLY A 56 -7.56 -1.08 -4.76
C GLY A 56 -7.82 -1.39 -6.25
N LEU A 57 -7.01 -0.85 -7.15
CA LEU A 57 -7.09 -1.13 -8.59
C LEU A 57 -6.73 -2.57 -8.92
N VAL A 58 -5.70 -3.13 -8.28
CA VAL A 58 -5.33 -4.54 -8.41
C VAL A 58 -6.47 -5.46 -7.95
N ALA A 59 -7.15 -5.10 -6.86
CA ALA A 59 -8.33 -5.81 -6.37
C ALA A 59 -9.51 -5.73 -7.35
N LYS A 60 -9.68 -4.59 -8.04
CA LYS A 60 -10.72 -4.35 -9.06
C LYS A 60 -10.46 -5.00 -10.41
N GLY A 61 -9.24 -5.47 -10.70
CA GLY A 61 -8.97 -6.12 -11.98
C GLY A 61 -7.72 -5.62 -12.72
N ALA A 62 -7.07 -4.55 -12.28
CA ALA A 62 -5.89 -4.03 -12.95
C ALA A 62 -4.69 -4.98 -12.82
N ASP A 63 -3.91 -5.14 -13.88
CA ASP A 63 -2.62 -5.83 -13.77
C ASP A 63 -1.72 -5.06 -12.77
N ILE A 64 -0.97 -5.77 -11.92
CA ILE A 64 -0.17 -5.13 -10.86
C ILE A 64 0.99 -4.31 -11.42
N ASP A 65 1.61 -4.78 -12.50
CA ASP A 65 2.67 -4.05 -13.19
C ASP A 65 2.12 -2.79 -13.87
N TYR A 66 0.88 -2.86 -14.35
CA TYR A 66 0.17 -1.73 -14.92
C TYR A 66 -0.35 -0.77 -13.85
N ALA A 67 -0.84 -1.25 -12.71
CA ALA A 67 -1.34 -0.40 -11.63
C ALA A 67 -0.24 0.51 -11.07
N GLY A 68 1.00 0.01 -10.96
CA GLY A 68 2.14 0.81 -10.52
C GLY A 68 2.66 1.81 -11.57
N LYS A 69 2.54 1.49 -12.87
CA LYS A 69 3.06 2.32 -13.98
C LYS A 69 2.00 3.20 -14.66
N GLY A 70 0.72 2.93 -14.42
CA GLY A 70 -0.43 3.35 -15.22
C GLY A 70 -1.14 4.62 -14.75
N LEU A 71 -0.72 5.23 -13.63
CA LEU A 71 -1.30 6.48 -13.13
C LEU A 71 -1.23 7.64 -14.15
N HIS A 72 -0.38 7.54 -15.17
CA HIS A 72 -0.12 8.62 -16.12
C HIS A 72 -1.02 8.65 -17.38
N ARG A 73 -1.97 7.71 -17.57
CA ARG A 73 -2.87 7.70 -18.75
C ARG A 73 -4.32 7.98 -18.37
N HIS A 74 -4.80 9.20 -18.69
CA HIS A 74 -6.21 9.64 -18.67
C HIS A 74 -7.04 8.95 -17.59
N VAL A 75 -6.64 9.17 -16.35
CA VAL A 75 -7.27 8.60 -15.17
C VAL A 75 -8.43 9.50 -14.76
N ASP A 76 -9.56 8.89 -14.43
CA ASP A 76 -10.69 9.55 -13.75
C ASP A 76 -10.19 10.36 -12.53
N PRO A 77 -10.58 11.65 -12.35
CA PRO A 77 -10.06 12.50 -11.28
C PRO A 77 -10.11 11.88 -9.88
N GLU A 78 -11.15 11.10 -9.56
CA GLU A 78 -11.26 10.42 -8.26
C GLU A 78 -10.17 9.36 -8.07
N ARG A 79 -9.87 8.59 -9.12
CA ARG A 79 -8.77 7.62 -9.08
C ARG A 79 -7.41 8.32 -8.97
N GLN A 80 -7.22 9.45 -9.66
CA GLN A 80 -5.99 10.23 -9.51
C GLN A 80 -5.84 10.75 -8.07
N MET A 81 -6.95 11.18 -7.46
CA MET A 81 -7.00 11.64 -6.06
C MET A 81 -6.56 10.53 -5.11
N GLN A 82 -7.26 9.39 -5.08
CA GLN A 82 -6.98 8.33 -4.10
C GLN A 82 -5.61 7.70 -4.30
N ALA A 83 -5.15 7.52 -5.55
CA ALA A 83 -3.83 6.99 -5.81
C ALA A 83 -2.73 7.97 -5.38
N GLY A 84 -2.90 9.28 -5.63
CA GLY A 84 -1.98 10.31 -5.14
C GLY A 84 -1.95 10.42 -3.62
N GLN A 85 -3.10 10.28 -2.96
CA GLN A 85 -3.22 10.24 -1.50
C GLN A 85 -2.51 9.02 -0.90
N ALA A 86 -2.78 7.83 -1.44
CA ALA A 86 -2.16 6.58 -1.01
C ALA A 86 -0.64 6.67 -1.10
N GLU A 87 -0.11 7.08 -2.26
CA GLU A 87 1.33 7.23 -2.49
C GLU A 87 1.96 8.20 -1.48
N SER A 88 1.30 9.35 -1.26
CA SER A 88 1.80 10.40 -0.36
C SER A 88 1.89 9.92 1.09
N VAL A 89 0.91 9.14 1.55
CA VAL A 89 0.93 8.54 2.90
C VAL A 89 1.96 7.42 2.99
N VAL A 90 2.06 6.56 1.96
CA VAL A 90 3.02 5.45 1.92
C VAL A 90 4.45 5.97 1.96
N GLU A 91 4.81 6.98 1.16
CA GLU A 91 6.15 7.57 1.14
C GLU A 91 6.52 8.23 2.48
N ALA A 92 5.58 8.95 3.09
CA ALA A 92 5.79 9.57 4.40
C ALA A 92 6.00 8.51 5.49
N LEU A 93 5.16 7.46 5.53
CA LEU A 93 5.33 6.33 6.46
C LEU A 93 6.64 5.59 6.19
N GLN A 94 6.99 5.36 4.93
CA GLN A 94 8.22 4.67 4.56
C GLN A 94 9.45 5.41 5.10
N SER A 95 9.43 6.74 5.04
CA SER A 95 10.48 7.58 5.61
C SER A 95 10.60 7.42 7.13
N GLN A 96 9.48 7.40 7.85
CA GLN A 96 9.45 7.14 9.30
C GLN A 96 9.88 5.71 9.64
N LEU A 97 9.47 4.70 8.86
CA LEU A 97 9.87 3.30 9.07
C LEU A 97 11.38 3.13 8.92
N TRP A 98 11.99 3.83 7.97
CA TRP A 98 13.44 3.88 7.82
C TRP A 98 14.14 4.58 9.00
N SER A 99 13.54 5.62 9.57
CA SER A 99 14.08 6.30 10.75
C SER A 99 13.96 5.42 12.00
N GLY A 100 13.00 4.50 12.02
CA GLY A 100 12.68 3.64 13.16
C GLY A 100 11.99 4.39 14.30
N GLN A 101 11.56 5.64 14.08
CA GLN A 101 10.86 6.48 15.03
C GLN A 101 9.65 7.12 14.34
N PHE A 102 8.60 7.39 15.11
CA PHE A 102 7.45 8.13 14.63
C PHE A 102 7.52 9.58 15.11
N ASP A 103 7.36 10.51 14.18
CA ASP A 103 7.19 11.93 14.47
C ASP A 103 5.86 12.38 13.85
N GLU A 104 4.90 12.70 14.72
CA GLU A 104 3.54 13.07 14.34
C GLU A 104 3.49 14.35 13.49
N ALA A 105 4.27 15.37 13.86
CA ALA A 105 4.30 16.63 13.12
C ALA A 105 4.86 16.42 11.71
N MET A 106 5.93 15.65 11.58
CA MET A 106 6.51 15.28 10.29
C MET A 106 5.59 14.36 9.50
N PHE A 107 4.86 13.45 10.16
CA PHE A 107 3.86 12.62 9.52
C PHE A 107 2.69 13.43 8.98
N HIS A 108 2.22 14.50 9.63
CA HIS A 108 1.18 15.34 9.04
C HIS A 108 1.72 16.23 7.92
N TYR A 109 2.94 16.74 8.08
CA TYR A 109 3.58 17.58 7.08
C TYR A 109 3.88 16.82 5.77
N GLY A 110 4.42 15.60 5.85
CA GLY A 110 4.88 14.82 4.70
C GLY A 110 3.80 14.56 3.64
N PRO A 111 2.72 13.82 3.95
CA PRO A 111 1.61 13.56 3.05
C PRO A 111 0.95 14.83 2.53
N ALA A 112 0.84 15.89 3.35
CA ALA A 112 0.26 17.15 2.91
C ALA A 112 1.09 17.83 1.80
N GLN A 113 2.41 17.90 1.98
CA GLN A 113 3.33 18.41 0.95
C GLN A 113 3.33 17.52 -0.30
N ALA A 114 3.42 16.20 -0.09
CA ALA A 114 3.41 15.21 -1.15
C ALA A 114 2.12 15.25 -1.99
N CYS A 115 0.96 15.43 -1.35
CA CYS A 115 -0.32 15.62 -2.03
C CYS A 115 -0.36 16.93 -2.81
N SER A 116 0.10 18.04 -2.20
CA SER A 116 0.18 19.34 -2.87
C SER A 116 1.04 19.29 -4.14
N MET A 117 2.19 18.62 -4.11
CA MET A 117 3.05 18.44 -5.28
C MET A 117 2.40 17.62 -6.39
N ARG A 118 1.53 16.67 -6.02
CA ARG A 118 0.76 15.83 -6.94
C ARG A 118 -0.52 16.49 -7.45
N GLY A 119 -0.88 17.66 -6.92
CA GLY A 119 -2.12 18.37 -7.27
C GLY A 119 -3.38 17.68 -6.73
N VAL A 120 -3.27 16.95 -5.61
CA VAL A 120 -4.38 16.24 -4.96
C VAL A 120 -4.57 16.77 -3.54
N MET A 121 -5.76 16.60 -2.98
CA MET A 121 -6.03 16.92 -1.57
C MET A 121 -5.45 15.83 -0.66
N PRO A 122 -4.94 16.16 0.54
CA PRO A 122 -4.57 15.16 1.53
C PRO A 122 -5.77 14.25 1.88
N PRO A 123 -5.54 12.98 2.24
CA PRO A 123 -6.63 12.11 2.69
C PRO A 123 -7.17 12.58 4.04
N GLU A 124 -8.45 12.33 4.27
CA GLU A 124 -9.04 12.48 5.59
C GLU A 124 -8.47 11.42 6.54
N LEU A 125 -7.98 11.87 7.70
CA LEU A 125 -7.41 11.00 8.73
C LEU A 125 -8.25 11.02 10.02
N GLU A 126 -9.49 11.54 9.95
CA GLU A 126 -10.38 11.57 11.11
C GLU A 126 -10.60 10.16 11.67
N GLY A 127 -10.39 9.98 12.98
CA GLY A 127 -10.50 8.69 13.65
C GLY A 127 -9.35 7.72 13.38
N ILE A 128 -8.29 8.15 12.69
CA ILE A 128 -7.04 7.40 12.55
C ILE A 128 -5.97 8.05 13.43
N ALA A 129 -5.41 7.26 14.36
CA ALA A 129 -4.24 7.64 15.14
C ALA A 129 -2.99 7.13 14.38
N PRO A 130 -2.23 7.98 13.66
CA PRO A 130 -1.29 7.47 12.66
C PRO A 130 -0.15 6.62 13.23
N GLU A 131 0.29 6.89 14.46
CA GLU A 131 1.31 6.06 15.10
C GLU A 131 0.78 4.66 15.38
N GLU A 132 -0.37 4.57 16.04
CA GLU A 132 -0.97 3.33 16.52
C GLU A 132 -1.60 2.49 15.39
N ASP A 133 -2.26 3.16 14.43
CA ASP A 133 -3.01 2.51 13.36
C ASP A 133 -2.16 2.18 12.13
N LEU A 134 -1.08 2.92 11.89
CA LEU A 134 -0.25 2.77 10.69
C LEU A 134 1.18 2.40 11.05
N PHE A 135 1.91 3.24 11.77
CA PHE A 135 3.35 3.08 11.97
C PHE A 135 3.72 1.84 12.79
N ILE A 136 3.11 1.63 13.96
CA ILE A 136 3.41 0.50 14.85
C ILE A 136 3.10 -0.85 14.16
N PRO A 137 1.91 -1.05 13.54
CA PRO A 137 1.60 -2.28 12.81
C PRO A 137 2.56 -2.53 11.64
N LEU A 138 2.92 -1.50 10.88
CA LEU A 138 3.87 -1.62 9.77
C LEU A 138 5.29 -1.95 10.24
N THR A 139 5.73 -1.39 11.37
CA THR A 139 7.01 -1.73 11.99
C THR A 139 7.05 -3.21 12.41
N ARG A 140 5.99 -3.68 13.07
CA ARG A 140 5.86 -5.10 13.46
C ARG A 140 5.81 -6.02 12.24
N SER A 141 5.09 -5.62 11.20
CA SER A 141 5.00 -6.36 9.94
C SER A 141 6.36 -6.37 9.21
N GLY A 142 7.10 -5.27 9.19
CA GLY A 142 8.45 -5.22 8.62
C GLY A 142 9.40 -6.18 9.33
N ALA A 143 9.39 -6.18 10.67
CA ALA A 143 10.20 -7.10 11.47
C ALA A 143 9.82 -8.57 11.20
N ALA A 144 8.53 -8.88 11.19
CA ALA A 144 8.06 -10.23 10.92
C ALA A 144 8.39 -10.69 9.49
N TRP A 145 8.28 -9.82 8.49
CA TRP A 145 8.67 -10.10 7.10
C TRP A 145 10.15 -10.42 6.99
N ASN A 146 11.00 -9.63 7.65
CA ASN A 146 12.44 -9.80 7.62
C ASN A 146 12.93 -11.04 8.36
N ALA A 147 12.16 -11.53 9.34
CA ALA A 147 12.42 -12.77 10.04
C ALA A 147 11.95 -14.02 9.28
N MET A 148 11.20 -13.88 8.18
CA MET A 148 10.71 -15.03 7.41
C MET A 148 11.86 -15.81 6.77
N ALA A 149 11.79 -17.13 6.89
CA ALA A 149 12.65 -18.03 6.14
C ALA A 149 12.36 -17.94 4.63
N ALA A 150 13.37 -18.20 3.81
CA ALA A 150 13.20 -18.29 2.36
C ALA A 150 12.17 -19.36 1.99
N GLY A 151 11.31 -19.05 1.02
CA GLY A 151 10.21 -19.90 0.58
C GLY A 151 8.90 -19.70 1.36
N MET A 152 8.92 -18.99 2.49
CA MET A 152 7.71 -18.71 3.24
C MET A 152 6.83 -17.67 2.54
N GLU A 153 5.52 -17.82 2.72
CA GLU A 153 4.50 -16.97 2.12
C GLU A 153 3.62 -16.29 3.18
N TRP A 154 3.21 -15.08 2.88
CA TRP A 154 2.13 -14.37 3.56
C TRP A 154 0.92 -14.24 2.65
N ARG A 155 -0.23 -14.67 3.16
CA ARG A 155 -1.51 -14.53 2.48
C ARG A 155 -2.24 -13.35 3.08
N LEU A 156 -2.41 -12.32 2.27
CA LEU A 156 -2.95 -11.04 2.66
C LEU A 156 -4.26 -10.80 1.90
N ALA A 157 -5.29 -10.38 2.61
CA ALA A 157 -6.56 -9.98 2.01
C ALA A 157 -6.65 -8.45 2.03
N PHE A 158 -7.05 -7.86 0.90
CA PHE A 158 -7.45 -6.47 0.87
C PHE A 158 -8.90 -6.38 1.34
N ALA A 159 -9.11 -5.85 2.54
CA ALA A 159 -10.45 -5.67 3.09
C ALA A 159 -11.02 -4.37 2.55
N ARG A 160 -11.97 -4.46 1.61
CA ARG A 160 -12.79 -3.30 1.24
C ARG A 160 -13.63 -2.94 2.47
N GLN A 161 -13.53 -1.71 2.97
CA GLN A 161 -14.47 -1.26 4.01
C GLN A 161 -15.90 -1.42 3.44
N PRO A 162 -16.79 -2.18 4.10
CA PRO A 162 -18.18 -2.28 3.65
C PRO A 162 -18.91 -1.00 4.03
N GLY A 163 -19.23 -0.13 3.06
CA GLY A 163 -19.91 1.12 3.39
C GLY A 163 -20.06 2.16 2.29
N MET A 164 -20.58 1.78 1.11
CA MET A 164 -21.38 2.66 0.26
C MET A 164 -22.30 1.76 -0.56
N LEU A 165 -23.61 1.95 -0.38
CA LEU A 165 -24.69 1.11 -0.87
C LEU A 165 -24.53 0.75 -2.36
N GLU A 166 -24.47 -0.54 -2.67
CA GLU A 166 -24.98 -1.03 -3.95
C GLU A 166 -26.50 -0.96 -3.89
N GLU A 167 -27.09 0.17 -4.26
CA GLU A 167 -28.47 0.19 -4.73
C GLU A 167 -28.47 -0.42 -6.14
N HIS A 168 -28.65 -1.74 -6.21
CA HIS A 168 -29.12 -2.37 -7.43
C HIS A 168 -30.61 -2.04 -7.57
N ARG A 169 -30.94 -1.27 -8.61
CA ARG A 169 -32.30 -1.21 -9.16
C ARG A 169 -32.35 -2.10 -10.40
#